data_AF-A0A7C6MIR1-F1
#
_entry.id   AF-A0A7C6MIR1-F1
#
_cell.length_a   1.000
_cell.length_b   1.000
_cell.length_c   1.000
_cell.angle_alpha   90.00
_cell.angle_beta   90.00
_cell.angle_gamma   90.00
#
_symmetry.space_group_name_H-M   'P 1'
#
loop_
_entity.id
_entity.type
_entity.pdbx_description
1 polymer ?
#
loop_
_entity_poly.entity_id
_entity_poly.type
_entity_poly.pdbx_seq_one_letter_code
_entity_poly.pdbx_strand_id
1 'polypeptide(L)'
;MKPWIPAGPAILFAPADRPDRFAKAAERADLVILDLEDGCRPENKAAARQAIIDNPMDPERTIIRINPSDSPEYAADLEMLADTRYDLVMLPKAESAASVEALAGYRVIALIETAMGVLRADDIASADNVAAMFWGAEDLTAGLGGTNSRFTEKEAAPGIVPGTYR
;
A
#
# COMPACT_ATOMS: atom_id res chain seq x y z
N MET A 1 -8.08 15.86 11.79
CA MET A 1 -6.64 15.96 11.46
C MET A 1 -6.41 17.04 10.40
N LYS A 2 -5.19 17.59 10.29
CA LYS A 2 -4.86 18.48 9.16
C LYS A 2 -4.97 17.66 7.86
N PRO A 3 -5.62 18.16 6.80
CA PRO A 3 -5.68 17.44 5.54
C PRO A 3 -4.26 17.18 5.04
N TRP A 4 -3.96 15.92 4.72
CA TRP A 4 -2.71 15.58 4.06
C TRP A 4 -2.79 16.00 2.60
N ILE A 5 -1.72 16.64 2.12
CA ILE A 5 -1.59 17.02 0.72
C ILE A 5 -0.32 16.32 0.22
N PRO A 6 -0.38 15.49 -0.83
CA PRO A 6 0.79 14.83 -1.36
C PRO A 6 1.77 15.86 -1.94
N ALA A 7 3.06 15.60 -1.82
CA ALA A 7 4.13 16.46 -2.35
C ALA A 7 4.05 16.66 -3.88
N GLY A 8 3.43 15.71 -4.58
CA GLY A 8 3.16 15.75 -6.02
C GLY A 8 2.44 14.47 -6.47
N PRO A 9 2.10 14.35 -7.77
CA PRO A 9 1.28 13.27 -8.28
C PRO A 9 2.02 11.95 -8.53
N ALA A 10 3.36 11.94 -8.60
CA ALA A 10 4.13 10.75 -8.92
C ALA A 10 4.44 9.94 -7.66
N ILE A 11 3.75 8.81 -7.48
CA ILE A 11 3.96 7.88 -6.36
C ILE A 11 4.58 6.59 -6.90
N LEU A 12 5.65 6.10 -6.28
CA LEU A 12 6.39 4.94 -6.76
C LEU A 12 6.55 3.87 -5.67
N PHE A 13 6.17 2.64 -5.97
CA PHE A 13 6.46 1.48 -5.13
C PHE A 13 7.93 1.08 -5.20
N ALA A 14 8.52 0.76 -4.05
CA ALA A 14 9.82 0.13 -3.91
C ALA A 14 9.72 -1.03 -2.91
N PRO A 15 10.07 -2.26 -3.31
CA PRO A 15 10.14 -3.40 -2.38
C PRO A 15 11.01 -3.08 -1.16
N ALA A 16 10.47 -3.28 0.05
CA ALA A 16 11.20 -2.97 1.27
C ALA A 16 12.41 -3.89 1.50
N ASP A 17 12.46 -5.06 0.86
CA ASP A 17 13.62 -5.96 0.85
C ASP A 17 14.73 -5.54 -0.14
N ARG A 18 14.60 -4.35 -0.77
CA ARG A 18 15.54 -3.78 -1.72
C ARG A 18 16.03 -2.38 -1.30
N PRO A 19 16.74 -2.25 -0.16
CA PRO A 19 17.25 -0.96 0.31
C PRO A 19 18.19 -0.28 -0.70
N ASP A 20 18.85 -1.05 -1.57
CA ASP A 20 19.65 -0.55 -2.68
C ASP A 20 18.86 0.34 -3.67
N ARG A 21 17.53 0.29 -3.64
CA ARG A 21 16.64 1.05 -4.52
C ARG A 21 16.00 2.28 -3.88
N PHE A 22 16.08 2.43 -2.55
CA PHE A 22 15.34 3.46 -1.80
C PHE A 22 15.68 4.88 -2.27
N ALA A 23 16.97 5.24 -2.25
CA ALA A 23 17.45 6.55 -2.67
C ALA A 23 17.06 6.87 -4.13
N LYS A 24 17.22 5.90 -5.03
CA LYS A 24 16.86 6.06 -6.45
C LYS A 24 15.35 6.22 -6.65
N ALA A 25 14.51 5.55 -5.86
CA ALA A 25 13.07 5.76 -5.91
C ALA A 25 12.70 7.19 -5.48
N ALA A 26 13.31 7.69 -4.41
CA ALA A 26 13.07 9.05 -3.89
C ALA A 26 13.51 10.16 -4.84
N GLU A 27 14.52 9.92 -5.68
CA GLU A 27 14.94 10.84 -6.76
C GLU A 27 13.96 10.87 -7.95
N ARG A 28 13.14 9.83 -8.14
CA ARG A 28 12.31 9.63 -9.34
C ARG A 28 10.82 9.86 -9.12
N ALA A 29 10.39 10.03 -7.88
CA ALA A 29 9.00 10.14 -7.50
C ALA A 29 8.81 11.27 -6.49
N ASP A 30 7.60 11.83 -6.44
CA ASP A 30 7.24 12.81 -5.41
C ASP A 30 7.09 12.12 -4.04
N LEU A 31 6.54 10.91 -4.03
CA LEU A 31 6.46 10.02 -2.87
C LEU A 31 6.92 8.60 -3.21
N VAL A 32 7.47 7.91 -2.22
CA VAL A 32 7.85 6.50 -2.32
C VAL A 32 6.98 5.66 -1.38
N ILE A 33 6.44 4.56 -1.88
CA ILE A 33 5.83 3.52 -1.05
C ILE A 33 6.88 2.44 -0.81
N LEU A 34 7.38 2.34 0.42
CA LEU A 34 8.18 1.18 0.84
C LEU A 34 7.23 0.04 1.16
N ASP A 35 7.40 -1.07 0.45
CA ASP A 35 6.39 -2.11 0.36
C ASP A 35 6.79 -3.37 1.12
N LEU A 36 6.11 -3.63 2.25
CA LEU A 36 6.26 -4.83 3.07
C LEU A 36 5.25 -5.93 2.72
N GLU A 37 4.30 -5.65 1.82
CA GLU A 37 3.22 -6.56 1.46
C GLU A 37 3.60 -7.39 0.22
N ASP A 38 2.90 -7.26 -0.91
CA ASP A 38 3.11 -8.13 -2.08
C ASP A 38 4.41 -7.86 -2.83
N GLY A 39 5.00 -6.67 -2.68
CA GLY A 39 6.33 -6.37 -3.22
C GLY A 39 7.46 -7.04 -2.46
N CYS A 40 7.19 -7.55 -1.25
CA CYS A 40 8.18 -8.23 -0.41
C CYS A 40 7.83 -9.71 -0.26
N ARG A 41 8.77 -10.59 -0.65
CA ARG A 41 8.60 -12.03 -0.48
C ARG A 41 8.42 -12.39 1.00
N PRO A 42 7.57 -13.38 1.35
CA PRO A 42 7.32 -13.77 2.74
C PRO A 42 8.59 -14.03 3.54
N GLU A 43 9.56 -14.75 2.98
CA GLU A 43 10.84 -15.08 3.60
C GLU A 43 11.73 -13.85 3.89
N ASN A 44 11.46 -12.73 3.23
CA ASN A 44 12.25 -11.51 3.34
C ASN A 44 11.63 -10.46 4.27
N LYS A 45 10.37 -10.62 4.71
CA LYS A 45 9.64 -9.57 5.45
C LYS A 45 10.36 -9.10 6.72
N ALA A 46 10.96 -10.03 7.47
CA ALA A 46 11.77 -9.68 8.65
C ALA A 46 12.99 -8.81 8.29
N ALA A 47 13.73 -9.17 7.24
CA ALA A 47 14.86 -8.39 6.76
C ALA A 47 14.44 -7.04 6.16
N ALA A 48 13.27 -6.99 5.50
CA ALA A 48 12.70 -5.78 4.93
C ALA A 48 12.34 -4.74 6.01
N ARG A 49 11.74 -5.18 7.13
CA ARG A 49 11.50 -4.32 8.30
C ARG A 49 12.79 -3.70 8.83
N GLN A 50 13.83 -4.52 9.01
CA GLN A 50 15.13 -4.02 9.45
C GLN A 50 15.74 -3.05 8.42
N ALA A 51 15.58 -3.33 7.12
CA ALA A 51 16.07 -2.45 6.07
C ALA A 51 15.42 -1.06 6.10
N ILE A 52 14.12 -0.96 6.44
CA ILE A 52 13.43 0.32 6.62
C ILE A 52 14.02 1.12 7.78
N ILE A 53 14.32 0.46 8.91
CA ILE A 53 14.94 1.09 10.09
C ILE A 53 16.36 1.57 9.75
N ASP A 54 17.15 0.70 9.13
CA ASP A 54 18.58 0.94 8.89
C ASP A 54 18.83 1.97 7.77
N ASN A 55 17.83 2.22 6.91
CA ASN A 55 17.94 3.12 5.76
C ASN A 55 16.82 4.18 5.80
N PRO A 56 16.85 5.12 6.77
CA PRO A 56 15.80 6.11 6.93
C PRO A 56 15.72 7.04 5.71
N MET A 57 14.49 7.22 5.22
CA MET A 57 14.12 8.18 4.18
C MET A 57 13.40 9.39 4.81
N ASP A 58 13.07 10.38 3.99
CA ASP A 58 12.25 11.52 4.39
C ASP A 58 10.82 11.06 4.73
N PRO A 59 10.37 11.14 6.00
CA PRO A 59 9.05 10.67 6.39
C PRO A 59 7.90 11.48 5.78
N GLU A 60 8.14 12.72 5.35
CA GLU A 60 7.11 13.53 4.68
C GLU A 60 6.84 13.07 3.23
N ARG A 61 7.78 12.32 2.65
CA ARG A 61 7.75 11.81 1.28
C ARG A 61 7.73 10.28 1.19
N THR A 62 7.53 9.60 2.31
CA THR A 62 7.56 8.14 2.39
C THR A 62 6.25 7.60 2.96
N ILE A 63 5.68 6.64 2.25
CA ILE A 63 4.52 5.85 2.68
C ILE A 63 5.04 4.45 3.00
N ILE A 64 4.60 3.85 4.10
CA ILE A 64 4.88 2.44 4.38
C ILE A 64 3.63 1.62 4.06
N ARG A 65 3.68 0.74 3.05
CA ARG A 65 2.62 -0.25 2.83
C ARG A 65 2.89 -1.45 3.73
N ILE A 66 2.06 -1.59 4.75
CA ILE A 66 2.09 -2.71 5.70
C ILE A 66 1.31 -3.90 5.15
N ASN A 67 1.31 -5.01 5.88
CA ASN A 67 0.49 -6.17 5.59
C ASN A 67 -0.98 -5.97 6.02
N PRO A 68 -1.92 -6.78 5.51
CA PRO A 68 -3.34 -6.70 5.88
C PRO A 68 -3.57 -6.95 7.37
N SER A 69 -4.63 -6.40 7.96
CA SER A 69 -4.89 -6.47 9.40
C SER A 69 -5.13 -7.88 9.96
N ASP A 70 -5.49 -8.83 9.10
CA ASP A 70 -5.69 -10.25 9.43
C ASP A 70 -4.44 -11.12 9.16
N SER A 71 -3.36 -10.52 8.64
CA SER A 71 -2.10 -11.20 8.38
C SER A 71 -1.28 -11.40 9.66
N PRO A 72 -0.57 -12.53 9.82
CA PRO A 72 0.37 -12.72 10.93
C PRO A 72 1.53 -11.71 10.93
N GLU A 73 1.79 -11.06 9.79
CA GLU A 73 2.86 -10.07 9.61
C GLU A 73 2.48 -8.68 10.13
N TYR A 74 1.19 -8.41 10.32
CA TYR A 74 0.66 -7.08 10.70
C TYR A 74 1.27 -6.56 11.99
N ALA A 75 1.29 -7.39 13.05
CA ALA A 75 1.82 -6.98 14.35
C ALA A 75 3.31 -6.58 14.26
N ALA A 76 4.11 -7.34 13.52
CA ALA A 76 5.53 -7.06 13.35
C ALA A 76 5.77 -5.80 12.50
N ASP A 77 4.89 -5.48 11.54
CA ASP A 77 4.96 -4.20 10.82
C ASP A 77 4.69 -3.01 11.74
N LEU A 78 3.70 -3.13 12.65
CA LEU A 78 3.38 -2.07 13.62
C LEU A 78 4.48 -1.88 14.67
N GLU A 79 5.09 -2.98 15.13
CA GLU A 79 6.25 -2.93 16.02
C GLU A 79 7.42 -2.19 15.34
N MET A 80 7.72 -2.52 14.08
CA MET A 80 8.75 -1.80 13.32
C MET A 80 8.40 -0.32 13.15
N LEU A 81 7.15 0.01 12.79
CA LEU A 81 6.73 1.40 12.61
C LEU A 81 6.92 2.24 13.88
N ALA A 82 6.67 1.66 15.06
CA ALA A 82 6.86 2.34 16.35
C ALA A 82 8.32 2.78 16.60
N ASP A 83 9.28 2.12 15.95
CA ASP A 83 10.71 2.47 16.00
C ASP A 83 11.13 3.48 14.91
N THR A 84 10.18 3.99 14.11
CA THR A 84 10.44 4.92 13.01
C THR A 84 9.74 6.27 13.19
N ARG A 85 10.00 7.20 12.26
CA ARG A 85 9.25 8.47 12.17
C ARG A 85 8.16 8.46 11.10
N TYR A 86 7.92 7.31 10.44
CA TYR A 86 6.94 7.23 9.39
C TYR A 86 5.53 7.19 10.00
N ASP A 87 4.72 8.17 9.64
CA ASP A 87 3.35 8.32 10.15
C ASP A 87 2.30 8.16 9.04
N LEU A 88 2.70 8.01 7.77
CA LEU A 88 1.82 7.76 6.64
C LEU A 88 1.90 6.29 6.21
N VAL A 89 0.82 5.56 6.45
CA VAL A 89 0.74 4.11 6.25
C VAL A 89 -0.29 3.80 5.17
N MET A 90 0.01 2.85 4.29
CA MET A 90 -0.98 2.28 3.38
C MET A 90 -1.44 0.93 3.93
N LEU A 91 -2.74 0.80 4.20
CA LEU A 91 -3.36 -0.45 4.64
C LEU A 91 -3.95 -1.17 3.41
N PRO A 92 -3.34 -2.27 2.93
CA PRO A 92 -3.91 -3.11 1.87
C PRO A 92 -5.17 -3.81 2.36
N LYS A 93 -6.01 -4.22 1.40
CA LYS A 93 -7.23 -5.00 1.66
C LYS A 93 -8.07 -4.37 2.79
N ALA A 94 -8.25 -3.05 2.73
CA ALA A 94 -9.05 -2.33 3.72
C ALA A 94 -10.54 -2.64 3.54
N GLU A 95 -11.16 -3.27 4.55
CA GLU A 95 -12.53 -3.80 4.47
C GLU A 95 -13.49 -3.28 5.56
N SER A 96 -13.02 -2.41 6.46
CA SER A 96 -13.86 -1.79 7.49
C SER A 96 -13.25 -0.51 8.05
N ALA A 97 -14.07 0.42 8.52
CA ALA A 97 -13.61 1.58 9.28
C ALA A 97 -12.78 1.15 10.51
N ALA A 98 -13.23 0.11 11.24
CA ALA A 98 -12.54 -0.41 12.42
C ALA A 98 -11.10 -0.86 12.14
N SER A 99 -10.83 -1.49 10.98
CA SER A 99 -9.46 -1.88 10.60
C SER A 99 -8.55 -0.68 10.39
N VAL A 100 -9.10 0.44 9.90
CA VAL A 100 -8.36 1.68 9.72
C VAL A 100 -8.19 2.41 11.04
N GLU A 101 -9.24 2.53 11.86
CA GLU A 101 -9.21 3.18 13.17
C GLU A 101 -8.26 2.48 14.15
N ALA A 102 -8.04 1.17 13.99
CA ALA A 102 -7.05 0.41 14.76
C ALA A 102 -5.61 0.92 14.56
N LEU A 103 -5.31 1.60 13.45
CA LEU A 103 -4.04 2.29 13.19
C LEU A 103 -4.02 3.70 13.82
N ALA A 104 -4.56 3.82 15.03
CA ALA A 104 -4.58 5.07 15.78
C ALA A 104 -3.16 5.63 15.93
N GLY A 105 -2.98 6.92 15.62
CA GLY A 105 -1.67 7.58 15.61
C GLY A 105 -1.00 7.65 14.23
N TYR A 106 -1.49 6.89 13.25
CA TYR A 106 -1.04 6.97 11.85
C TYR A 106 -2.09 7.65 10.98
N ARG A 107 -1.62 8.29 9.91
CA ARG A 107 -2.43 8.74 8.78
C ARG A 107 -2.50 7.58 7.78
N VAL A 108 -3.71 7.18 7.41
CA VAL A 108 -3.92 5.95 6.62
C VAL A 108 -4.35 6.27 5.20
N ILE A 109 -3.65 5.65 4.25
CA ILE A 109 -4.11 5.49 2.87
C ILE A 109 -4.81 4.13 2.82
N ALA A 110 -6.14 4.13 2.74
CA ALA A 110 -6.92 2.90 2.64
C ALA A 110 -6.87 2.39 1.20
N LEU A 111 -6.27 1.21 0.98
CA LEU A 111 -6.22 0.57 -0.33
C LEU A 111 -7.42 -0.36 -0.50
N ILE A 112 -8.35 0.06 -1.36
CA ILE A 112 -9.59 -0.63 -1.68
C ILE A 112 -9.35 -1.58 -2.85
N GLU A 113 -9.20 -2.86 -2.54
CA GLU A 113 -8.85 -3.89 -3.53
C GLU A 113 -9.56 -5.23 -3.27
N THR A 114 -10.65 -5.21 -2.52
CA THR A 114 -11.52 -6.38 -2.31
C THR A 114 -12.98 -5.99 -2.53
N ALA A 115 -13.83 -6.98 -2.78
CA ALA A 115 -15.26 -6.75 -2.94
C ALA A 115 -15.88 -6.10 -1.68
N MET A 116 -15.43 -6.50 -0.49
CA MET A 116 -15.91 -5.93 0.76
C MET A 116 -15.47 -4.47 0.93
N GLY A 117 -14.20 -4.16 0.61
CA GLY A 117 -13.70 -2.79 0.61
C GLY A 117 -14.48 -1.88 -0.34
N VAL A 118 -14.83 -2.38 -1.54
CA VAL A 118 -15.66 -1.62 -2.49
C VAL A 118 -17.05 -1.33 -1.92
N LEU A 119 -17.70 -2.33 -1.31
CA LEU A 119 -19.05 -2.19 -0.74
C LEU A 119 -19.10 -1.27 0.49
N ARG A 120 -17.97 -1.05 1.16
CA ARG A 120 -17.84 -0.28 2.40
C ARG A 120 -16.96 0.95 2.24
N ALA A 121 -16.71 1.39 1.02
CA ALA A 121 -15.78 2.47 0.73
C ALA A 121 -16.17 3.78 1.44
N ASP A 122 -17.46 4.07 1.60
CA ASP A 122 -17.98 5.23 2.31
C ASP A 122 -17.73 5.16 3.82
N ASP A 123 -17.98 4.01 4.44
CA ASP A 123 -17.70 3.75 5.85
C ASP A 123 -16.19 3.85 6.13
N ILE A 124 -15.37 3.18 5.32
CA ILE A 124 -13.91 3.24 5.43
C ILE A 124 -13.42 4.68 5.29
N ALA A 125 -13.89 5.43 4.28
CA ALA A 125 -13.49 6.81 4.04
C ALA A 125 -13.88 7.78 5.17
N SER A 126 -14.87 7.40 5.98
CA SER A 126 -15.37 8.21 7.09
C SER A 126 -14.55 8.06 8.37
N ALA A 127 -13.63 7.09 8.45
CA ALA A 127 -12.74 6.93 9.59
C ALA A 127 -11.81 8.15 9.75
N ASP A 128 -11.68 8.65 10.98
CA ASP A 128 -11.02 9.93 11.28
C ASP A 128 -9.56 10.00 10.78
N ASN A 129 -8.87 8.87 10.77
CA ASN A 129 -7.45 8.76 10.41
C ASN A 129 -7.20 8.42 8.94
N VAL A 130 -8.24 8.34 8.10
CA VAL A 130 -8.06 8.25 6.64
C VAL A 130 -7.56 9.59 6.10
N ALA A 131 -6.37 9.54 5.48
CA ALA A 131 -5.77 10.66 4.78
C ALA A 131 -6.04 10.63 3.27
N ALA A 132 -6.17 9.43 2.69
CA ALA A 132 -6.49 9.23 1.28
C ALA A 132 -7.05 7.82 1.02
N MET A 133 -7.60 7.61 -0.17
CA MET A 133 -7.99 6.29 -0.67
C MET A 133 -7.18 5.93 -1.91
N PHE A 134 -6.86 4.66 -2.05
CA PHE A 134 -6.24 4.06 -3.23
C PHE A 134 -7.08 2.86 -3.68
N TRP A 135 -6.92 2.38 -4.92
CA TRP A 135 -7.61 1.17 -5.37
C TRP A 135 -6.67 0.21 -6.11
N GLY A 136 -6.92 -1.09 -5.96
CA GLY A 136 -6.12 -2.16 -6.55
C GLY A 136 -6.97 -3.06 -7.44
N ALA A 137 -6.63 -3.13 -8.74
CA ALA A 137 -7.44 -3.86 -9.72
C ALA A 137 -7.20 -5.38 -9.69
N GLU A 138 -5.96 -5.81 -9.47
CA GLU A 138 -5.57 -7.22 -9.57
C GLU A 138 -6.14 -8.04 -8.40
N ASP A 139 -5.94 -7.60 -7.17
CA ASP A 139 -6.52 -8.22 -5.97
C ASP A 139 -8.05 -8.20 -6.01
N LEU A 140 -8.66 -7.11 -6.49
CA LEU A 140 -10.11 -7.03 -6.62
C LEU A 140 -10.61 -8.09 -7.61
N THR A 141 -9.93 -8.21 -8.76
CA THR A 141 -10.28 -9.20 -9.77
C THR A 141 -10.13 -10.61 -9.22
N ALA A 142 -9.03 -10.91 -8.53
CA ALA A 142 -8.79 -12.22 -7.93
C ALA A 142 -9.86 -12.55 -6.86
N GLY A 143 -10.17 -11.60 -5.98
CA GLY A 143 -11.18 -11.74 -4.93
C GLY A 143 -12.62 -11.92 -5.46
N LEU A 144 -12.91 -11.39 -6.66
CA LEU A 144 -14.17 -11.60 -7.37
C LEU A 144 -14.23 -12.94 -8.15
N GLY A 145 -13.16 -13.75 -8.12
CA GLY A 145 -13.05 -14.99 -8.89
C GLY A 145 -12.73 -14.77 -10.38
N GLY A 146 -12.31 -13.56 -10.75
CA GLY A 146 -11.80 -13.23 -12.08
C GLY A 146 -10.37 -13.74 -12.31
N THR A 147 -9.88 -13.55 -13.53
CA THR A 147 -8.52 -13.99 -13.93
C THR A 147 -7.65 -12.90 -14.55
N ASN A 148 -8.25 -11.81 -15.03
CA ASN A 148 -7.54 -10.71 -15.67
C ASN A 148 -8.28 -9.41 -15.38
N SER A 149 -7.57 -8.39 -14.87
CA SER A 149 -8.10 -7.03 -14.73
C SER A 149 -7.83 -6.16 -15.97
N ARG A 150 -7.04 -6.69 -16.92
CA ARG A 150 -6.64 -6.08 -18.19
C ARG A 150 -7.11 -6.90 -19.37
N PHE A 151 -7.13 -6.26 -20.53
CA PHE A 151 -7.48 -6.95 -21.76
C PHE A 151 -6.42 -7.99 -22.15
N THR A 152 -6.90 -9.09 -22.72
CA THR A 152 -6.02 -10.11 -23.33
C THR A 152 -6.02 -9.98 -24.84
N GLU A 153 -4.96 -10.46 -25.50
CA GLU A 153 -4.87 -10.47 -26.97
C GLU A 153 -5.99 -11.28 -27.67
N LYS A 154 -6.74 -12.09 -26.91
CA LYS A 154 -7.84 -12.93 -27.41
C LYS A 154 -9.20 -12.23 -27.40
N GLU A 155 -9.31 -11.04 -26.81
CA GLU A 155 -10.55 -10.27 -26.81
C GLU A 155 -10.75 -9.54 -28.14
N ALA A 156 -11.97 -9.53 -28.67
CA ALA A 156 -12.27 -9.03 -30.01
C ALA A 156 -12.10 -7.51 -30.19
N ALA A 157 -11.95 -6.76 -29.09
CA ALA A 157 -11.73 -5.32 -29.09
C ALA A 157 -11.03 -4.88 -27.79
N PRO A 158 -9.73 -5.21 -27.60
CA PRO A 158 -9.03 -4.84 -26.37
C PRO A 158 -8.90 -3.31 -26.33
N GLY A 159 -9.08 -2.71 -25.16
CA GLY A 159 -8.80 -1.30 -24.95
C GLY A 159 -7.36 -0.94 -25.32
N ILE A 160 -7.07 0.37 -25.38
CA ILE A 160 -5.86 0.93 -26.00
C ILE A 160 -4.53 0.63 -25.28
N VAL A 161 -4.54 -0.08 -24.15
CA VAL A 161 -3.34 -0.44 -23.38
C VAL A 161 -3.20 -1.97 -23.33
N PRO A 162 -2.38 -2.56 -24.21
CA PRO A 162 -2.02 -3.98 -24.12
C PRO A 162 -1.05 -4.21 -22.96
N GLY A 163 -1.21 -5.29 -22.20
CA GLY A 163 -0.17 -5.72 -21.25
C GLY A 163 -0.55 -6.89 -20.37
N THR A 164 0.36 -7.85 -20.23
CA THR A 164 0.34 -8.85 -19.15
C THR A 164 1.09 -8.30 -17.94
N TYR A 165 0.55 -8.47 -16.73
CA TYR A 165 1.37 -8.51 -15.52
C TYR A 165 1.13 -9.84 -14.82
N ARG A 166 2.21 -10.44 -14.33
CA ARG A 166 2.17 -11.51 -13.34
C ARG A 166 2.26 -10.90 -11.96
#